data_AF-A0A9E4VI91-F1
#
_entry.id   AF-A0A9E4VI91-F1
#
_cell.length_a   1.000
_cell.length_b   1.000
_cell.length_c   1.000
_cell.angle_alpha   90.00
_cell.angle_beta   90.00
_cell.angle_gamma   90.00
#
_symmetry.space_group_name_H-M   'P 1'
#
loop_
_entity.id
_entity.type
_entity.pdbx_description
1 polymer ?
#
loop_
_entity_poly.entity_id
_entity_poly.type
_entity_poly.pdbx_seq_one_letter_code
_entity_poly.pdbx_strand_id
1 'polypeptide(L)'
;YASLLVEGLTATNEDADVLAQEQRLVDSLMALTPELAVAKTSISELAAGLGTSVEAAKETLERLERMSSARDLQEFYAAVEREFDGPTGLFEALEAHRRVARLSENIPAIIETRNYLDRMTFGSEHQDLRVVRDSLMARLDAASLINNPSLWPGIEEGLARLRDSYSLTYRSFHAAYHQEALELRHRLEALTPQVNALARFNEIPELGSPVGLEVQQMFKDVSEGYRLCAIAEDDLDLGDVPYCPSCILPMNVTVPHRSEEQLSGEVSRAMREYNRRLSTHSAMQILDRPTREQVDKFIELVQVADPSALANVLDDRVVEFLRQFLSNDG
;
A
#
# COMPACT_ATOMS: atom_id res chain seq x y z
N TYR A 1 -21.08 38.42 31.32
CA TYR A 1 -21.26 37.02 30.85
C TYR A 1 -22.16 36.96 29.63
N ALA A 2 -23.43 37.37 29.72
CA ALA A 2 -24.39 37.26 28.62
C ALA A 2 -23.97 38.01 27.33
N SER A 3 -23.27 39.14 27.46
CA SER A 3 -22.73 39.91 26.32
C SER A 3 -21.64 39.18 25.51
N LEU A 4 -21.07 38.09 26.03
CA LEU A 4 -20.11 37.24 25.28
C LEU A 4 -20.82 36.27 24.32
N LEU A 5 -22.11 36.00 24.56
CA LEU A 5 -22.97 35.14 23.73
C LEU A 5 -23.88 35.96 22.82
N VAL A 6 -24.38 37.11 23.30
CA VAL A 6 -25.35 37.94 22.59
C VAL A 6 -24.84 39.37 22.49
N GLU A 7 -24.57 39.83 21.28
CA GLU A 7 -24.17 41.22 21.04
C GLU A 7 -25.28 42.22 21.41
N GLY A 8 -24.89 43.32 22.05
CA GLY A 8 -25.80 44.43 22.36
C GLY A 8 -26.66 44.26 23.60
N LEU A 9 -26.35 43.32 24.51
CA LEU A 9 -26.95 43.30 25.85
C LEU A 9 -26.35 44.42 26.73
N THR A 10 -27.20 45.19 27.40
CA THR A 10 -26.82 46.36 28.21
C THR A 10 -27.51 46.33 29.57
N ALA A 11 -26.83 46.80 30.61
CA ALA A 11 -27.43 46.97 31.93
C ALA A 11 -28.60 47.97 31.86
N THR A 12 -29.81 47.50 32.18
CA THR A 12 -31.06 48.28 32.18
C THR A 12 -31.86 47.92 33.43
N ASN A 13 -32.63 48.87 33.93
CA ASN A 13 -33.53 48.70 35.08
C ASN A 13 -35.01 48.72 34.64
N GLU A 14 -35.29 48.73 33.32
CA GLU A 14 -36.64 48.68 32.79
C GLU A 14 -37.09 47.22 32.64
N ASP A 15 -38.14 46.82 33.36
CA ASP A 15 -38.62 45.43 33.43
C ASP A 15 -38.89 44.81 32.04
N ALA A 16 -39.42 45.60 31.11
CA ALA A 16 -39.68 45.16 29.74
C ALA A 16 -38.38 44.87 28.96
N ASP A 17 -37.35 45.69 29.15
CA ASP A 17 -36.05 45.50 28.50
C ASP A 17 -35.28 44.33 29.11
N VAL A 18 -35.40 44.11 30.44
CA VAL A 18 -34.82 42.94 31.12
C VAL A 18 -35.40 41.65 30.56
N LEU A 19 -36.73 41.55 30.44
CA LEU A 19 -37.41 40.37 29.87
C LEU A 19 -37.01 40.14 28.41
N ALA A 20 -36.91 41.21 27.61
CA ALA A 20 -36.49 41.11 26.21
C ALA A 20 -35.03 40.64 26.07
N GLN A 21 -34.13 41.13 26.92
CA GLN A 21 -32.73 40.71 26.96
C GLN A 21 -32.55 39.26 27.44
N GLU A 22 -33.36 38.83 28.42
CA GLU A 22 -33.37 37.46 28.91
C GLU A 22 -33.84 36.48 27.84
N GLN A 23 -34.92 36.80 27.12
CA GLN A 23 -35.40 35.96 26.01
C GLN A 23 -34.32 35.78 24.94
N ARG A 24 -33.62 36.86 24.54
CA ARG A 24 -32.52 36.79 23.56
C ARG A 24 -31.37 35.88 24.01
N LEU A 25 -31.06 35.88 25.31
CA LEU A 25 -30.06 34.98 25.87
C LEU A 25 -30.52 33.52 25.78
N VAL A 26 -31.74 33.23 26.23
CA VAL A 26 -32.31 31.87 26.21
C VAL A 26 -32.36 31.33 24.77
N ASP A 27 -32.82 32.14 23.81
CA ASP A 27 -32.85 31.78 22.40
C ASP A 27 -31.45 31.44 21.86
N SER A 28 -30.43 32.18 22.29
CA SER A 28 -29.03 31.95 21.88
C SER A 28 -28.43 30.69 22.51
N LEU A 29 -28.77 30.37 23.76
CA LEU A 29 -28.37 29.11 24.41
C LEU A 29 -29.03 27.90 23.74
N MET A 30 -30.31 28.03 23.35
CA MET A 30 -31.01 27.01 22.58
C MET A 30 -30.38 26.77 21.21
N ALA A 31 -29.95 27.84 20.52
CA ALA A 31 -29.25 27.75 19.23
C ALA A 31 -27.84 27.13 19.36
N LEU A 32 -27.12 27.41 20.44
CA LEU A 32 -25.77 26.89 20.67
C LEU A 32 -25.74 25.37 20.90
N THR A 33 -26.79 24.81 21.51
CA THR A 33 -26.86 23.38 21.85
C THR A 33 -26.64 22.44 20.64
N PRO A 34 -27.39 22.57 19.51
CA PRO A 34 -27.12 21.76 18.32
C PRO A 34 -25.75 22.03 17.69
N GLU A 35 -25.22 23.26 17.75
CA GLU A 35 -23.87 23.59 17.25
C GLU A 35 -22.78 22.85 18.03
N LEU A 36 -22.91 22.75 19.35
CA LEU A 36 -22.00 21.98 20.20
C LEU A 36 -22.05 20.48 19.90
N ALA A 37 -23.23 19.93 19.64
CA ALA A 37 -23.39 18.52 19.27
C ALA A 37 -22.68 18.19 17.94
N VAL A 38 -22.81 19.07 16.94
CA VAL A 38 -22.07 18.97 15.67
C VAL A 38 -20.57 19.06 15.93
N ALA A 39 -20.11 20.06 16.70
CA ALA A 39 -18.69 20.23 17.02
C ALA A 39 -18.07 19.01 17.72
N LYS A 40 -18.79 18.37 18.65
CA LYS A 40 -18.35 17.13 19.33
C LYS A 40 -18.20 15.96 18.37
N THR A 41 -19.13 15.84 17.42
CA THR A 41 -19.06 14.82 16.36
C THR A 41 -17.85 15.06 15.48
N SER A 42 -17.70 16.28 14.96
CA SER A 42 -16.57 16.70 14.12
C SER A 42 -15.21 16.37 14.76
N ILE A 43 -14.96 16.79 16.01
CA ILE A 43 -13.65 16.51 16.64
C ILE A 43 -13.43 15.03 16.90
N SER A 44 -14.49 14.25 17.11
CA SER A 44 -14.39 12.79 17.30
C SER A 44 -14.04 12.09 15.99
N GLU A 45 -14.63 12.51 14.87
CA GLU A 45 -14.28 12.04 13.53
C GLU A 45 -12.82 12.38 13.20
N LEU A 46 -12.40 13.62 13.45
CA LEU A 46 -11.01 14.05 13.26
C LEU A 46 -10.05 13.21 14.10
N ALA A 47 -10.35 13.02 15.39
CA ALA A 47 -9.53 12.23 16.30
C ALA A 47 -9.41 10.77 15.86
N ALA A 48 -10.52 10.16 15.44
CA ALA A 48 -10.54 8.79 14.93
C ALA A 48 -9.75 8.67 13.62
N GLY A 49 -9.99 9.57 12.65
CA GLY A 49 -9.27 9.60 11.39
C GLY A 49 -7.78 9.88 11.57
N LEU A 50 -7.41 10.69 12.56
CA LEU A 50 -6.03 10.99 12.93
C LEU A 50 -5.43 10.07 14.00
N GLY A 51 -6.13 9.06 14.49
CA GLY A 51 -5.65 8.19 15.58
C GLY A 51 -5.00 8.93 16.76
N THR A 52 -5.50 10.12 17.09
CA THR A 52 -4.96 11.02 18.14
C THR A 52 -6.05 11.35 19.17
N SER A 53 -5.67 11.95 20.29
CA SER A 53 -6.59 12.29 21.37
C SER A 53 -7.07 13.75 21.29
N VAL A 54 -8.34 13.98 21.63
CA VAL A 54 -8.97 15.32 21.68
C VAL A 54 -9.75 15.55 22.99
N GLU A 55 -9.39 14.82 24.06
CA GLU A 55 -10.16 14.82 25.31
C GLU A 55 -10.33 16.21 25.93
N ALA A 56 -9.28 17.05 25.92
CA ALA A 56 -9.39 18.42 26.43
C ALA A 56 -10.40 19.28 25.63
N ALA A 57 -10.47 19.09 24.32
CA ALA A 57 -11.44 19.79 23.48
C ALA A 57 -12.87 19.28 23.73
N LYS A 58 -13.05 17.96 23.87
CA LYS A 58 -14.34 17.36 24.24
C LYS A 58 -14.85 17.88 25.58
N GLU A 59 -14.01 17.88 26.61
CA GLU A 59 -14.35 18.39 27.94
C GLU A 59 -14.78 19.87 27.88
N THR A 60 -14.09 20.67 27.08
CA THR A 60 -14.45 22.09 26.86
C THR A 60 -15.84 22.23 26.23
N LEU A 61 -16.16 21.42 25.21
CA LEU A 61 -17.48 21.43 24.58
C LEU A 61 -18.58 20.91 25.52
N GLU A 62 -18.29 19.93 26.37
CA GLU A 62 -19.22 19.42 27.38
C GLU A 62 -19.53 20.45 28.46
N ARG A 63 -18.55 21.25 28.88
CA ARG A 63 -18.76 22.39 29.79
C ARG A 63 -19.71 23.41 29.17
N LEU A 64 -19.54 23.72 27.88
CA LEU A 64 -20.42 24.62 27.14
C LEU A 64 -21.84 24.05 26.98
N GLU A 65 -21.98 22.75 26.78
CA GLU A 65 -23.28 22.05 26.66
C GLU A 65 -24.05 22.06 27.99
N ARG A 66 -23.35 21.88 29.12
CA ARG A 66 -23.96 22.04 30.45
C ARG A 66 -24.46 23.46 30.69
N MET A 67 -23.72 24.46 30.21
CA MET A 67 -24.12 25.87 30.30
C MET A 67 -25.29 26.20 29.35
N SER A 68 -25.31 25.65 28.13
CA SER A 68 -26.38 25.91 27.15
C SER A 68 -27.74 25.33 27.54
N SER A 69 -27.77 24.47 28.57
CA SER A 69 -28.99 23.89 29.14
C SER A 69 -29.72 24.83 30.13
N ALA A 70 -29.15 25.99 30.46
CA ALA A 70 -29.77 26.97 31.36
C ALA A 70 -31.07 27.54 30.74
N ARG A 71 -32.11 27.66 31.57
CA ARG A 71 -33.46 28.08 31.14
C ARG A 71 -33.77 29.54 31.40
N ASP A 72 -32.98 30.17 32.27
CA ASP A 72 -33.14 31.55 32.67
C ASP A 72 -31.78 32.19 32.97
N LEU A 73 -31.79 33.50 33.25
CA LEU A 73 -30.59 34.25 33.54
C LEU A 73 -29.86 33.73 34.79
N GLN A 74 -30.58 33.32 35.82
CA GLN A 74 -29.98 32.88 37.08
C GLN A 74 -29.24 31.55 36.92
N GLU A 75 -29.87 30.58 36.25
CA GLU A 75 -29.27 29.29 35.89
C GLU A 75 -28.04 29.49 35.00
N PHE A 76 -28.09 30.43 34.06
CA PHE A 76 -26.95 30.74 33.19
C PHE A 76 -25.75 31.25 33.99
N TYR A 77 -25.93 32.25 34.86
CA TYR A 77 -24.83 32.78 35.67
C TYR A 77 -24.26 31.71 36.62
N ALA A 78 -25.12 30.92 37.26
CA ALA A 78 -24.69 29.83 38.13
C ALA A 78 -23.88 28.76 37.37
N ALA A 79 -24.30 28.41 36.15
CA ALA A 79 -23.57 27.49 35.30
C ALA A 79 -22.20 28.07 34.88
N VAL A 80 -22.14 29.35 34.55
CA VAL A 80 -20.87 29.98 34.14
C VAL A 80 -19.87 30.03 35.29
N GLU A 81 -20.30 30.41 36.49
CA GLU A 81 -19.44 30.41 37.68
C GLU A 81 -18.95 29.00 38.03
N ARG A 82 -19.82 27.98 37.92
CA ARG A 82 -19.46 26.59 38.21
C ARG A 82 -18.49 26.01 37.19
N GLU A 83 -18.70 26.30 35.91
CA GLU A 83 -18.01 25.59 34.83
C GLU A 83 -16.77 26.33 34.33
N PHE A 84 -16.65 27.66 34.45
CA PHE A 84 -15.64 28.44 33.72
C PHE A 84 -14.78 29.39 34.56
N ASP A 85 -14.96 29.43 35.89
CA ASP A 85 -14.18 30.28 36.80
C ASP A 85 -14.17 31.77 36.41
N GLY A 86 -15.20 32.23 35.69
CA GLY A 86 -15.39 33.63 35.31
C GLY A 86 -15.43 33.91 33.80
N PRO A 87 -15.48 35.20 33.40
CA PRO A 87 -15.74 35.61 32.02
C PRO A 87 -14.63 35.20 31.05
N THR A 88 -13.38 35.18 31.51
CA THR A 88 -12.23 34.80 30.70
C THR A 88 -12.29 33.33 30.29
N GLY A 89 -12.58 32.42 31.23
CA GLY A 89 -12.71 30.99 30.92
C GLY A 89 -13.88 30.70 29.98
N LEU A 90 -15.01 31.42 30.13
CA LEU A 90 -16.12 31.32 29.19
C LEU A 90 -15.73 31.79 27.79
N PHE A 91 -15.04 32.93 27.71
CA PHE A 91 -14.55 33.46 26.43
C PHE A 91 -13.60 32.48 25.73
N GLU A 92 -12.64 31.92 26.46
CA GLU A 92 -11.70 30.92 25.93
C GLU A 92 -12.41 29.65 25.43
N ALA A 93 -13.42 29.18 26.15
CA ALA A 93 -14.23 28.04 25.74
C ALA A 93 -15.03 28.32 24.46
N LEU A 94 -15.69 29.49 24.37
CA LEU A 94 -16.40 29.91 23.17
C LEU A 94 -15.46 30.07 21.97
N GLU A 95 -14.25 30.61 22.17
CA GLU A 95 -13.22 30.66 21.13
C GLU A 95 -12.75 29.26 20.71
N ALA A 96 -12.64 28.31 21.63
CA ALA A 96 -12.33 26.92 21.29
C ALA A 96 -13.41 26.29 20.41
N HIS A 97 -14.69 26.51 20.74
CA HIS A 97 -15.81 26.09 19.89
C HIS A 97 -15.75 26.73 18.49
N ARG A 98 -15.50 28.04 18.39
CA ARG A 98 -15.33 28.73 17.10
C ARG A 98 -14.17 28.17 16.26
N ARG A 99 -13.06 27.80 16.90
CA ARG A 99 -11.94 27.13 16.21
C ARG A 99 -12.35 25.77 15.65
N VAL A 100 -13.10 24.96 16.41
CA VAL A 100 -13.63 23.67 15.94
C VAL A 100 -14.59 23.87 14.76
N ALA A 101 -15.48 24.85 14.83
CA ALA A 101 -16.41 25.15 13.74
C ALA A 101 -15.66 25.48 12.44
N ARG A 102 -14.65 26.36 12.50
CA ARG A 102 -13.79 26.68 11.34
C ARG A 102 -13.03 25.48 10.78
N LEU A 103 -12.59 24.57 11.65
CA LEU A 103 -11.85 23.37 11.24
C LEU A 103 -12.77 22.32 10.60
N SER A 104 -14.05 22.27 11.00
CA SER A 104 -15.00 21.23 10.61
C SER A 104 -15.16 21.09 9.09
N GLU A 105 -15.13 22.20 8.35
CA GLU A 105 -15.19 22.22 6.89
C GLU A 105 -14.03 21.48 6.23
N ASN A 106 -12.88 21.39 6.91
CA ASN A 106 -11.65 20.80 6.38
C ASN A 106 -11.39 19.37 6.88
N ILE A 107 -12.20 18.85 7.81
CA ILE A 107 -11.96 17.52 8.42
C ILE A 107 -11.88 16.39 7.38
N PRO A 108 -12.78 16.31 6.39
CA PRO A 108 -12.67 15.27 5.36
C PRO A 108 -11.32 15.32 4.62
N ALA A 109 -10.89 16.51 4.18
CA ALA A 109 -9.63 16.70 3.48
C ALA A 109 -8.40 16.40 4.37
N ILE A 110 -8.47 16.72 5.66
CA ILE A 110 -7.43 16.38 6.65
C ILE A 110 -7.27 14.86 6.78
N ILE A 111 -8.40 14.14 6.89
CA ILE A 111 -8.40 12.68 7.01
C ILE A 111 -7.90 12.02 5.71
N GLU A 112 -8.37 12.49 4.55
CA GLU A 112 -7.89 12.03 3.24
C GLU A 112 -6.39 12.25 3.07
N THR A 113 -5.89 13.41 3.49
CA THR A 113 -4.46 13.73 3.47
C THR A 113 -3.66 12.76 4.32
N ARG A 114 -4.10 12.45 5.54
CA ARG A 114 -3.45 11.44 6.38
C ARG A 114 -3.44 10.08 5.70
N ASN A 115 -4.59 9.63 5.18
CA ASN A 115 -4.72 8.33 4.52
C ASN A 115 -3.82 8.23 3.28
N TYR A 116 -3.71 9.31 2.51
CA TYR A 116 -2.83 9.39 1.36
C TYR A 116 -1.36 9.26 1.77
N LEU A 117 -0.91 10.00 2.80
CA LEU A 117 0.47 9.93 3.30
C LEU A 117 0.81 8.55 3.90
N ASP A 118 -0.14 7.91 4.58
CA ASP A 118 0.04 6.58 5.19
C ASP A 118 0.26 5.49 4.14
N ARG A 119 -0.46 5.58 3.01
CA ARG A 119 -0.38 4.63 1.89
C ARG A 119 0.84 4.80 0.99
N MET A 120 1.61 5.88 1.15
CA MET A 120 2.84 6.07 0.38
C MET A 120 3.87 4.99 0.71
N THR A 121 4.51 4.48 -0.32
CA THR A 121 5.62 3.53 -0.18
C THR A 121 6.88 4.14 -0.79
N PHE A 122 8.05 3.79 -0.23
CA PHE A 122 9.33 4.37 -0.61
C PHE A 122 10.38 3.28 -0.77
N GLY A 123 11.13 3.34 -1.88
CA GLY A 123 12.35 2.55 -2.05
C GLY A 123 13.52 3.10 -1.22
N SER A 124 14.62 2.36 -1.15
CA SER A 124 15.83 2.77 -0.44
C SER A 124 16.39 4.11 -0.94
N GLU A 125 16.22 4.40 -2.22
CA GLU A 125 16.77 5.59 -2.90
C GLU A 125 15.97 6.88 -2.67
N HIS A 126 14.78 6.79 -2.04
CA HIS A 126 13.85 7.92 -1.90
C HIS A 126 13.61 8.31 -0.44
N GLN A 127 14.66 8.23 0.41
CA GLN A 127 14.54 8.59 1.82
C GLN A 127 14.14 10.06 2.04
N ASP A 128 14.56 10.97 1.15
CA ASP A 128 14.21 12.39 1.28
C ASP A 128 12.69 12.61 1.20
N LEU A 129 12.00 11.94 0.28
CA LEU A 129 10.54 12.00 0.17
C LEU A 129 9.85 11.41 1.41
N ARG A 130 10.42 10.32 1.96
CA ARG A 130 9.93 9.71 3.19
C ARG A 130 10.04 10.67 4.37
N VAL A 131 11.15 11.40 4.50
CA VAL A 131 11.34 12.40 5.56
C VAL A 131 10.29 13.52 5.45
N VAL A 132 10.03 14.00 4.23
CA VAL A 132 8.98 15.01 4.01
C VAL A 132 7.60 14.46 4.38
N ARG A 133 7.28 13.24 3.98
CA ARG A 133 6.04 12.53 4.35
C ARG A 133 5.91 12.45 5.87
N ASP A 134 6.93 11.96 6.56
CA ASP A 134 6.93 11.77 8.01
C ASP A 134 6.79 13.13 8.74
N SER A 135 7.40 14.20 8.23
CA SER A 135 7.24 15.56 8.75
C SER A 135 5.81 16.07 8.61
N LEU A 136 5.15 15.82 7.46
CA LEU A 136 3.73 16.18 7.28
C LEU A 136 2.82 15.35 8.20
N MET A 137 3.07 14.04 8.32
CA MET A 137 2.32 13.18 9.24
C MET A 137 2.44 13.65 10.69
N ALA A 138 3.62 14.05 11.14
CA ALA A 138 3.83 14.56 12.49
C ALA A 138 3.06 15.88 12.78
N ARG A 139 2.75 16.65 11.74
CA ARG A 139 1.94 17.89 11.84
C ARG A 139 0.43 17.61 11.85
N LEU A 140 0.00 16.41 11.45
CA LEU A 140 -1.41 15.98 11.45
C LEU A 140 -1.81 15.45 12.83
N ASP A 141 -1.80 16.34 13.81
CA ASP A 141 -2.26 16.09 15.17
C ASP A 141 -3.58 16.83 15.42
N ALA A 142 -4.60 16.11 15.89
CA ALA A 142 -5.95 16.68 16.04
C ALA A 142 -5.98 17.83 17.06
N ALA A 143 -5.30 17.67 18.20
CA ALA A 143 -5.27 18.71 19.23
C ALA A 143 -4.58 19.99 18.72
N SER A 144 -3.48 19.85 18.00
CA SER A 144 -2.75 20.97 17.39
C SER A 144 -3.59 21.71 16.35
N LEU A 145 -4.31 20.99 15.48
CA LEU A 145 -5.18 21.57 14.47
C LEU A 145 -6.42 22.26 15.07
N ILE A 146 -7.02 21.67 16.12
CA ILE A 146 -8.13 22.29 16.85
C ILE A 146 -7.69 23.58 17.53
N ASN A 147 -6.49 23.59 18.12
CA ASN A 147 -5.95 24.77 18.78
C ASN A 147 -5.49 25.84 17.78
N ASN A 148 -5.05 25.44 16.59
CA ASN A 148 -4.58 26.36 15.57
C ASN A 148 -5.01 25.92 14.14
N PRO A 149 -6.26 26.23 13.73
CA PRO A 149 -6.76 25.83 12.40
C PRO A 149 -5.98 26.41 11.22
N SER A 150 -5.26 27.52 11.39
CA SER A 150 -4.46 28.12 10.31
C SER A 150 -3.21 27.32 9.96
N LEU A 151 -2.91 26.24 10.69
CA LEU A 151 -1.86 25.29 10.31
C LEU A 151 -2.24 24.49 9.06
N TRP A 152 -3.54 24.29 8.81
CA TRP A 152 -4.03 23.41 7.74
C TRP A 152 -3.56 23.80 6.33
N PRO A 153 -3.70 25.06 5.87
CA PRO A 153 -3.28 25.45 4.52
C PRO A 153 -1.80 25.13 4.23
N GLY A 154 -0.92 25.29 5.23
CA GLY A 154 0.50 24.97 5.08
C GLY A 154 0.82 23.46 5.12
N ILE A 155 -0.10 22.62 5.58
CA ILE A 155 -0.01 21.16 5.47
C ILE A 155 -0.48 20.74 4.09
N GLU A 156 -1.62 21.26 3.66
CA GLU A 156 -2.23 21.00 2.34
C GLU A 156 -1.27 21.38 1.20
N GLU A 157 -0.66 22.56 1.25
CA GLU A 157 0.34 22.99 0.26
C GLU A 157 1.60 22.10 0.29
N GLY A 158 1.98 21.63 1.48
CA GLY A 158 3.07 20.67 1.65
C GLY A 158 2.77 19.32 1.01
N LEU A 159 1.54 18.83 1.17
CA LEU A 159 1.06 17.63 0.50
C LEU A 159 1.06 17.80 -1.01
N ALA A 160 0.59 18.92 -1.54
CA ALA A 160 0.56 19.17 -2.98
C ALA A 160 1.97 19.05 -3.60
N ARG A 161 2.97 19.73 -3.00
CA ARG A 161 4.38 19.61 -3.44
C ARG A 161 4.93 18.20 -3.32
N LEU A 162 4.59 17.50 -2.23
CA LEU A 162 5.02 16.12 -2.04
C LEU A 162 4.37 15.20 -3.08
N ARG A 163 3.08 15.39 -3.40
CA ARG A 163 2.35 14.65 -4.43
C ARG A 163 2.99 14.81 -5.80
N ASP A 164 3.38 16.02 -6.18
CA ASP A 164 4.05 16.26 -7.46
C ASP A 164 5.37 15.49 -7.54
N SER A 165 6.20 15.63 -6.50
CA SER A 165 7.51 14.97 -6.44
C SER A 165 7.38 13.44 -6.36
N TYR A 166 6.44 12.96 -5.57
CA TYR A 166 6.15 11.53 -5.40
C TYR A 166 5.63 10.91 -6.69
N SER A 167 4.69 11.58 -7.37
CA SER A 167 4.04 11.05 -8.57
C SER A 167 5.05 10.87 -9.70
N LEU A 168 5.95 11.83 -9.90
CA LEU A 168 7.04 11.71 -10.87
C LEU A 168 7.94 10.50 -10.54
N THR A 169 8.32 10.38 -9.28
CA THR A 169 9.20 9.29 -8.83
C THR A 169 8.51 7.92 -8.97
N TYR A 170 7.24 7.81 -8.58
CA TYR A 170 6.47 6.58 -8.65
C TYR A 170 6.23 6.14 -10.11
N ARG A 171 5.90 7.07 -11.02
CA ARG A 171 5.71 6.77 -12.46
C ARG A 171 6.98 6.19 -13.08
N SER A 172 8.11 6.84 -12.84
CA SER A 172 9.42 6.38 -13.31
C SER A 172 9.76 4.98 -12.77
N PHE A 173 9.58 4.77 -11.46
CA PHE A 173 9.77 3.46 -10.84
C PHE A 173 8.82 2.38 -11.43
N HIS A 174 7.54 2.70 -11.58
CA HIS A 174 6.53 1.79 -12.12
C HIS A 174 6.86 1.36 -13.56
N ALA A 175 7.24 2.30 -14.42
CA ALA A 175 7.66 2.03 -15.79
C ALA A 175 8.90 1.12 -15.83
N ALA A 176 9.94 1.47 -15.07
CA ALA A 176 11.17 0.67 -14.99
C ALA A 176 10.92 -0.75 -14.48
N TYR A 177 10.18 -0.89 -13.38
CA TYR A 177 9.81 -2.20 -12.82
C TYR A 177 9.07 -3.07 -13.84
N HIS A 178 8.08 -2.52 -14.54
CA HIS A 178 7.28 -3.30 -15.48
C HIS A 178 8.03 -3.64 -16.77
N GLN A 179 8.98 -2.80 -17.20
CA GLN A 179 9.91 -3.16 -18.27
C GLN A 179 10.77 -4.36 -17.84
N GLU A 180 11.40 -4.30 -16.67
CA GLU A 180 12.22 -5.41 -16.16
C GLU A 180 11.40 -6.70 -15.94
N ALA A 181 10.16 -6.56 -15.46
CA ALA A 181 9.24 -7.68 -15.27
C ALA A 181 8.84 -8.34 -16.60
N LEU A 182 8.65 -7.54 -17.66
CA LEU A 182 8.40 -8.04 -19.01
C LEU A 182 9.61 -8.82 -19.55
N GLU A 183 10.81 -8.29 -19.37
CA GLU A 183 12.06 -8.96 -19.75
C GLU A 183 12.26 -10.27 -18.99
N LEU A 184 11.97 -10.27 -17.68
CA LEU A 184 11.97 -11.49 -16.86
C LEU A 184 10.97 -12.52 -17.39
N ARG A 185 9.74 -12.11 -17.70
CA ARG A 185 8.74 -13.03 -18.28
C ARG A 185 9.26 -13.71 -19.54
N HIS A 186 9.86 -12.95 -20.46
CA HIS A 186 10.41 -13.53 -21.69
C HIS A 186 11.55 -14.51 -21.44
N ARG A 187 12.40 -14.25 -20.44
CA ARG A 187 13.44 -15.19 -20.02
C ARG A 187 12.84 -16.49 -19.45
N LEU A 188 11.79 -16.39 -18.64
CA LEU A 188 11.08 -17.57 -18.11
C LEU A 188 10.35 -18.36 -19.20
N GLU A 189 9.72 -17.67 -20.16
CA GLU A 189 9.12 -18.30 -21.35
C GLU A 189 10.16 -19.13 -22.11
N ALA A 190 11.40 -18.61 -22.25
CA ALA A 190 12.50 -19.34 -22.90
C ALA A 190 13.00 -20.55 -22.08
N LEU A 191 12.92 -20.53 -20.75
CA LEU A 191 13.30 -21.65 -19.88
C LEU A 191 12.21 -22.75 -19.78
N THR A 192 10.97 -22.42 -20.14
CA THR A 192 9.81 -23.32 -19.98
C THR A 192 10.03 -24.71 -20.62
N PRO A 193 10.54 -24.85 -21.86
CA PRO A 193 10.79 -26.17 -22.45
C PRO A 193 11.79 -27.00 -21.64
N GLN A 194 12.85 -26.37 -21.12
CA GLN A 194 13.90 -27.06 -20.35
C GLN A 194 13.39 -27.52 -18.99
N VAL A 195 12.60 -26.69 -18.30
CA VAL A 195 11.95 -27.07 -17.03
C VAL A 195 11.01 -28.27 -17.22
N ASN A 196 10.23 -28.27 -18.30
CA ASN A 196 9.33 -29.38 -18.65
C ASN A 196 10.11 -30.65 -19.02
N ALA A 197 11.23 -30.52 -19.74
CA ALA A 197 12.08 -31.65 -20.10
C ALA A 197 12.71 -32.29 -18.85
N LEU A 198 13.16 -31.49 -17.88
CA LEU A 198 13.69 -31.98 -16.61
C LEU A 198 12.65 -32.80 -15.83
N ALA A 199 11.40 -32.35 -15.80
CA ALA A 199 10.30 -33.10 -15.20
C ALA A 199 10.19 -34.52 -15.79
N ARG A 200 10.21 -34.60 -17.12
CA ARG A 200 10.10 -35.85 -17.88
C ARG A 200 11.32 -36.74 -17.70
N PHE A 201 12.54 -36.20 -17.70
CA PHE A 201 13.76 -36.98 -17.45
C PHE A 201 13.77 -37.59 -16.04
N ASN A 202 13.23 -36.87 -15.04
CA ASN A 202 13.08 -37.39 -13.68
C ASN A 202 12.15 -38.62 -13.59
N GLU A 203 11.31 -38.86 -14.61
CA GLU A 203 10.44 -40.05 -14.69
C GLU A 203 11.10 -41.25 -15.38
N ILE A 204 12.35 -41.13 -15.86
CA ILE A 204 13.09 -42.21 -16.54
C ILE A 204 14.08 -42.82 -15.53
N PRO A 205 13.74 -43.90 -14.82
CA PRO A 205 14.62 -44.49 -13.81
C PRO A 205 15.94 -45.03 -14.40
N GLU A 206 15.97 -45.39 -15.68
CA GLU A 206 17.18 -45.82 -16.39
C GLU A 206 18.24 -44.72 -16.49
N LEU A 207 17.85 -43.45 -16.43
CA LEU A 207 18.77 -42.31 -16.37
C LEU A 207 19.30 -42.03 -14.97
N GLY A 208 19.09 -42.94 -14.02
CA GLY A 208 19.54 -42.83 -12.63
C GLY A 208 18.63 -41.96 -11.76
N SER A 209 19.11 -41.60 -10.56
CA SER A 209 18.32 -40.84 -9.60
C SER A 209 17.92 -39.46 -10.13
N PRO A 210 16.71 -38.96 -9.81
CA PRO A 210 16.25 -37.64 -10.19
C PRO A 210 17.23 -36.51 -9.86
N VAL A 211 17.32 -35.51 -10.74
CA VAL A 211 18.20 -34.33 -10.61
C VAL A 211 17.35 -33.06 -10.74
N GLY A 212 17.65 -32.06 -9.90
CA GLY A 212 16.97 -30.76 -9.95
C GLY A 212 15.48 -30.83 -9.59
N LEU A 213 15.13 -31.62 -8.57
CA LEU A 213 13.74 -31.77 -8.10
C LEU A 213 13.13 -30.44 -7.65
N GLU A 214 13.98 -29.50 -7.22
CA GLU A 214 13.63 -28.14 -6.80
C GLU A 214 13.27 -27.20 -7.96
N VAL A 215 13.70 -27.50 -9.20
CA VAL A 215 13.62 -26.59 -10.35
C VAL A 215 12.18 -26.20 -10.68
N GLN A 216 11.22 -27.13 -10.59
CA GLN A 216 9.81 -26.81 -10.85
C GLN A 216 9.26 -25.81 -9.84
N GLN A 217 9.56 -26.01 -8.55
CA GLN A 217 9.09 -25.11 -7.50
C GLN A 217 9.76 -23.74 -7.64
N MET A 218 11.07 -23.69 -7.90
CA MET A 218 11.78 -22.43 -8.16
C MET A 218 11.21 -21.69 -9.37
N PHE A 219 10.90 -22.38 -10.47
CA PHE A 219 10.28 -21.78 -11.64
C PHE A 219 8.92 -21.16 -11.32
N LYS A 220 8.10 -21.87 -10.54
CA LYS A 220 6.82 -21.36 -10.06
C LYS A 220 6.98 -20.13 -9.16
N ASP A 221 7.88 -20.20 -8.18
CA ASP A 221 8.14 -19.11 -7.23
C ASP A 221 8.60 -17.84 -7.95
N VAL A 222 9.50 -17.96 -8.94
CA VAL A 222 9.96 -16.82 -9.75
C VAL A 222 8.82 -16.29 -10.63
N SER A 223 8.01 -17.18 -11.21
CA SER A 223 6.87 -16.79 -12.06
C SER A 223 5.77 -16.04 -11.29
N GLU A 224 5.56 -16.38 -10.01
CA GLU A 224 4.61 -15.71 -9.12
C GLU A 224 5.22 -14.48 -8.42
N GLY A 225 6.54 -14.31 -8.49
CA GLY A 225 7.31 -13.31 -7.76
C GLY A 225 7.34 -11.90 -8.38
N TYR A 226 6.71 -11.67 -9.54
CA TYR A 226 6.65 -10.35 -10.18
C TYR A 226 5.23 -10.03 -10.65
N ARG A 227 4.99 -8.74 -10.97
CA ARG A 227 3.70 -8.24 -11.43
C ARG A 227 3.83 -7.58 -12.80
N LEU A 228 2.79 -7.74 -13.62
CA LEU A 228 2.62 -6.96 -14.85
C LEU A 228 1.48 -5.95 -14.67
N CYS A 229 1.55 -4.88 -15.43
CA CYS A 229 0.53 -3.84 -15.46
C CYS A 229 0.26 -3.44 -16.91
N ALA A 230 -1.01 -3.17 -17.21
CA ALA A 230 -1.45 -2.71 -18.53
C ALA A 230 -1.58 -1.18 -18.63
N ILE A 231 -1.47 -0.47 -17.51
CA ILE A 231 -1.58 0.99 -17.46
C ILE A 231 -0.26 1.61 -17.94
N ALA A 232 -0.35 2.48 -18.94
CA ALA A 232 0.78 3.27 -19.41
C ALA A 232 1.16 4.34 -18.39
N GLU A 233 2.42 4.77 -18.42
CA GLU A 233 2.95 5.76 -17.46
C GLU A 233 2.16 7.07 -17.44
N ASP A 234 1.77 7.57 -18.62
CA ASP A 234 1.04 8.83 -18.76
C ASP A 234 -0.39 8.74 -18.23
N ASP A 235 -1.01 7.56 -18.31
CA ASP A 235 -2.39 7.30 -17.87
C ASP A 235 -2.50 7.05 -16.36
N LEU A 236 -1.38 6.99 -15.64
CA LEU A 236 -1.35 6.65 -14.22
C LEU A 236 -1.77 7.84 -13.33
N ASP A 237 -3.06 7.97 -13.00
CA ASP A 237 -3.48 9.00 -12.04
C ASP A 237 -3.15 8.61 -10.59
N LEU A 238 -2.48 9.53 -9.88
CA LEU A 238 -2.06 9.39 -8.48
C LEU A 238 -2.66 10.50 -7.58
N GLY A 239 -3.65 11.25 -8.06
CA GLY A 239 -4.28 12.33 -7.29
C GLY A 239 -4.91 11.85 -5.98
N ASP A 240 -5.69 10.77 -6.06
CA ASP A 240 -6.48 10.24 -4.94
C ASP A 240 -5.75 9.16 -4.13
N VAL A 241 -4.88 8.39 -4.77
CA VAL A 241 -4.11 7.30 -4.14
C VAL A 241 -2.65 7.30 -4.62
N PRO A 242 -1.68 7.03 -3.73
CA PRO A 242 -0.25 7.10 -4.06
C PRO A 242 0.27 5.79 -4.68
N TYR A 243 -0.57 5.07 -5.43
CA TYR A 243 -0.17 3.82 -6.06
C TYR A 243 -1.03 3.53 -7.29
N CYS A 244 -0.51 2.68 -8.18
CA CYS A 244 -1.27 2.21 -9.33
C CYS A 244 -2.50 1.40 -8.91
N PRO A 245 -3.72 1.78 -9.31
CA PRO A 245 -4.93 1.08 -8.91
C PRO A 245 -5.04 -0.32 -9.54
N SER A 246 -4.31 -0.60 -10.62
CA SER A 246 -4.33 -1.90 -11.28
C SER A 246 -3.37 -2.92 -10.65
N CYS A 247 -2.11 -2.56 -10.40
CA CYS A 247 -1.10 -3.51 -9.92
C CYS A 247 -0.75 -3.36 -8.42
N ILE A 248 -1.10 -2.20 -7.83
CA ILE A 248 -0.83 -1.82 -6.43
C ILE A 248 0.64 -2.06 -6.09
N LEU A 249 1.54 -1.65 -6.99
CA LEU A 249 2.97 -1.91 -6.88
C LEU A 249 3.61 -1.00 -5.81
N PRO A 250 4.20 -1.53 -4.74
CA PRO A 250 4.93 -0.72 -3.77
C PRO A 250 6.30 -0.30 -4.30
N MET A 251 6.81 0.88 -3.96
CA MET A 251 8.15 1.34 -4.38
C MET A 251 9.32 0.62 -3.70
N ASN A 252 9.05 -0.26 -2.74
CA ASN A 252 10.07 -1.03 -2.03
C ASN A 252 10.21 -2.48 -2.54
N VAL A 253 9.53 -2.85 -3.63
CA VAL A 253 9.69 -4.16 -4.25
C VAL A 253 10.61 -4.07 -5.47
N THR A 254 11.29 -5.17 -5.77
CA THR A 254 12.16 -5.31 -6.95
C THR A 254 11.78 -6.56 -7.71
N VAL A 255 12.13 -6.60 -9.00
CA VAL A 255 12.01 -7.80 -9.82
C VAL A 255 12.99 -8.88 -9.28
N PRO A 256 12.58 -10.16 -9.17
CA PRO A 256 13.38 -11.20 -8.50
C PRO A 256 14.54 -11.75 -9.37
N HIS A 257 15.43 -10.87 -9.84
CA HIS A 257 16.55 -11.24 -10.73
C HIS A 257 17.47 -12.31 -10.14
N ARG A 258 17.83 -12.23 -8.85
CA ARG A 258 18.69 -13.25 -8.22
C ARG A 258 18.06 -14.64 -8.22
N SER A 259 16.74 -14.71 -8.02
CA SER A 259 16.01 -15.97 -8.03
C SER A 259 15.93 -16.53 -9.45
N GLU A 260 15.79 -15.67 -10.47
CA GLU A 260 15.88 -16.09 -11.88
C GLU A 260 17.28 -16.57 -12.26
N GLU A 261 18.35 -15.86 -11.87
CA GLU A 261 19.73 -16.29 -12.13
C GLU A 261 20.02 -17.66 -11.50
N GLN A 262 19.57 -17.86 -10.25
CA GLN A 262 19.69 -19.14 -9.57
C GLN A 262 18.91 -20.24 -10.31
N LEU A 263 17.67 -19.98 -10.70
CA LEU A 263 16.84 -20.90 -11.48
C LEU A 263 17.52 -21.28 -12.81
N SER A 264 18.00 -20.30 -13.56
CA SER A 264 18.70 -20.52 -14.82
C SER A 264 19.96 -21.37 -14.64
N GLY A 265 20.72 -21.12 -13.57
CA GLY A 265 21.86 -21.92 -13.16
C GLY A 265 21.50 -23.37 -12.84
N GLU A 266 20.42 -23.59 -12.08
CA GLU A 266 19.96 -24.92 -11.69
C GLU A 266 19.40 -25.72 -12.87
N VAL A 267 18.60 -25.09 -13.74
CA VAL A 267 18.13 -25.67 -15.00
C VAL A 267 19.32 -26.12 -15.85
N SER A 268 20.28 -25.22 -16.04
CA SER A 268 21.47 -25.49 -16.85
C SER A 268 22.32 -26.63 -16.28
N ARG A 269 22.46 -26.69 -14.95
CA ARG A 269 23.20 -27.76 -14.25
C ARG A 269 22.52 -29.12 -14.42
N ALA A 270 21.22 -29.19 -14.18
CA ALA A 270 20.44 -30.42 -14.28
C ALA A 270 20.40 -30.94 -15.73
N MET A 271 20.20 -30.06 -16.71
CA MET A 271 20.19 -30.44 -18.14
C MET A 271 21.54 -30.99 -18.59
N ARG A 272 22.67 -30.39 -18.17
CA ARG A 272 24.01 -30.93 -18.47
C ARG A 272 24.22 -32.32 -17.88
N GLU A 273 23.74 -32.57 -16.67
CA GLU A 273 23.85 -33.88 -16.04
C GLU A 273 23.05 -34.94 -16.79
N TYR A 274 21.81 -34.65 -17.19
CA TYR A 274 21.01 -35.57 -18.00
C TYR A 274 21.63 -35.85 -19.36
N ASN A 275 22.13 -34.82 -20.05
CA ASN A 275 22.86 -35.02 -21.31
C ASN A 275 24.12 -35.88 -21.13
N ARG A 276 24.86 -35.70 -20.04
CA ARG A 276 26.02 -36.53 -19.72
C ARG A 276 25.62 -37.99 -19.52
N ARG A 277 24.53 -38.26 -18.80
CA ARG A 277 24.02 -39.62 -18.56
C ARG A 277 23.54 -40.27 -19.85
N LEU A 278 22.75 -39.56 -20.65
CA LEU A 278 22.29 -40.00 -21.97
C LEU A 278 23.46 -40.32 -22.90
N SER A 279 24.47 -39.44 -22.98
CA SER A 279 25.66 -39.65 -23.81
C SER A 279 26.47 -40.85 -23.34
N THR A 280 26.59 -41.04 -22.02
CA THR A 280 27.31 -42.17 -21.42
C THR A 280 26.61 -43.49 -21.72
N HIS A 281 25.31 -43.58 -21.51
CA HIS A 281 24.51 -44.76 -21.83
C HIS A 281 24.57 -45.09 -23.32
N SER A 282 24.39 -44.08 -24.18
CA SER A 282 24.44 -44.27 -25.62
C SER A 282 25.83 -44.78 -26.08
N ALA A 283 26.92 -44.26 -25.49
CA ALA A 283 28.27 -44.74 -25.78
C ALA A 283 28.51 -46.19 -25.31
N MET A 284 28.02 -46.56 -24.13
CA MET A 284 28.13 -47.93 -23.61
C MET A 284 27.38 -48.93 -24.49
N GLN A 285 26.16 -48.59 -24.94
CA GLN A 285 25.35 -49.48 -25.76
C GLN A 285 25.97 -49.76 -27.15
N ILE A 286 26.63 -48.77 -27.75
CA ILE A 286 27.38 -48.95 -29.01
C ILE A 286 28.58 -49.88 -28.85
N LEU A 287 29.26 -49.79 -27.71
CA LEU A 287 30.41 -50.64 -27.40
C LEU A 287 29.99 -52.10 -27.17
N ASP A 288 28.79 -52.32 -26.61
CA ASP A 288 28.29 -53.67 -26.30
C ASP A 288 27.68 -54.38 -27.53
N ARG A 289 27.13 -53.63 -28.49
CA ARG A 289 26.63 -54.15 -29.77
C ARG A 289 26.99 -53.22 -30.94
N PRO A 290 28.20 -53.30 -31.52
CA PRO A 290 28.60 -52.39 -32.59
C PRO A 290 27.91 -52.76 -33.92
N THR A 291 26.83 -52.05 -34.26
CA THR A 291 26.22 -52.07 -35.60
C THR A 291 26.29 -50.69 -36.26
N ARG A 292 26.42 -50.65 -37.59
CA ARG A 292 26.53 -49.39 -38.36
C ARG A 292 25.31 -48.49 -38.16
N GLU A 293 24.14 -49.09 -38.02
CA GLU A 293 22.86 -48.42 -37.79
C GLU A 293 22.75 -47.80 -36.39
N GLN A 294 23.37 -48.41 -35.37
CA GLN A 294 23.46 -47.83 -34.02
C GLN A 294 24.48 -46.70 -33.93
N VAL A 295 25.58 -46.78 -34.69
CA VAL A 295 26.55 -45.68 -34.81
C VAL A 295 25.94 -44.47 -35.51
N ASP A 296 25.16 -44.68 -36.58
CA ASP A 296 24.47 -43.59 -37.28
C ASP A 296 23.37 -42.94 -36.40
N LYS A 297 22.58 -43.74 -35.66
CA LYS A 297 21.62 -43.24 -34.66
C LYS A 297 22.28 -42.46 -33.54
N PHE A 298 23.45 -42.87 -33.08
CA PHE A 298 24.22 -42.13 -32.08
C PHE A 298 24.74 -40.81 -32.62
N ILE A 299 25.21 -40.78 -33.88
CA ILE A 299 25.65 -39.53 -34.52
C ILE A 299 24.48 -38.56 -34.65
N GLU A 300 23.28 -39.01 -35.02
CA GLU A 300 22.06 -38.18 -34.99
C GLU A 300 21.73 -37.69 -33.57
N LEU A 301 21.76 -38.57 -32.57
CA LEU A 301 21.40 -38.23 -31.18
C LEU A 301 22.41 -37.28 -30.53
N VAL A 302 23.71 -37.42 -30.86
CA VAL A 302 24.80 -36.51 -30.45
C VAL A 302 24.78 -35.19 -31.21
N GLN A 303 24.39 -35.17 -32.49
CA GLN A 303 24.19 -33.93 -33.23
C GLN A 303 22.96 -33.14 -32.74
N VAL A 304 22.00 -33.82 -32.10
CA VAL A 304 20.84 -33.23 -31.40
C VAL A 304 21.14 -32.88 -29.94
N ALA A 305 22.34 -33.22 -29.41
CA ALA A 305 22.72 -33.00 -28.02
C ALA A 305 23.01 -31.53 -27.64
N ASP A 306 22.41 -30.56 -28.33
CA ASP A 306 22.13 -29.27 -27.71
C ASP A 306 21.03 -29.51 -26.65
N PRO A 307 21.29 -29.25 -25.35
CA PRO A 307 20.28 -29.37 -24.30
C PRO A 307 18.96 -28.68 -24.65
N SER A 308 19.04 -27.61 -25.44
CA SER A 308 17.89 -26.82 -25.89
C SER A 308 17.11 -27.53 -27.01
N ALA A 309 17.77 -28.24 -27.92
CA ALA A 309 17.11 -28.94 -29.02
C ALA A 309 16.33 -30.16 -28.49
N LEU A 310 16.94 -30.95 -27.60
CA LEU A 310 16.31 -32.11 -27.00
C LEU A 310 15.09 -31.73 -26.13
N ALA A 311 15.18 -30.64 -25.36
CA ALA A 311 14.07 -30.15 -24.54
C ALA A 311 12.83 -29.75 -25.36
N ASN A 312 13.02 -29.27 -26.60
CA ASN A 312 11.94 -28.83 -27.47
C ASN A 312 11.21 -29.99 -28.20
N VAL A 313 11.76 -31.20 -28.18
CA VAL A 313 11.19 -32.37 -28.87
C VAL A 313 10.77 -33.49 -27.91
N LEU A 314 10.94 -33.29 -26.60
CA LEU A 314 10.71 -34.31 -25.58
C LEU A 314 9.21 -34.51 -25.27
N ASP A 315 8.50 -35.20 -26.16
CA ASP A 315 7.10 -35.61 -25.96
C ASP A 315 6.98 -37.03 -25.35
N ASP A 316 5.76 -37.50 -25.09
CA ASP A 316 5.52 -38.81 -24.44
C ASP A 316 6.04 -39.98 -25.28
N ARG A 317 6.04 -39.83 -26.62
CA ARG A 317 6.53 -40.85 -27.55
C ARG A 317 8.05 -40.90 -27.51
N VAL A 318 8.70 -39.75 -27.41
CA VAL A 318 10.16 -39.64 -27.25
C VAL A 318 10.60 -40.16 -25.88
N VAL A 319 9.87 -39.87 -24.80
CA VAL A 319 10.15 -40.43 -23.46
C VAL A 319 10.04 -41.95 -23.46
N GLU A 320 8.98 -42.51 -24.05
CA GLU A 320 8.81 -43.96 -24.15
C GLU A 320 9.88 -44.61 -25.03
N PHE A 321 10.25 -43.97 -26.15
CA PHE A 321 11.38 -44.40 -26.96
C PHE A 321 12.69 -44.41 -26.16
N LEU A 322 12.97 -43.36 -25.39
CA LEU A 322 14.16 -43.28 -24.55
C LEU A 322 14.16 -44.37 -23.48
N ARG A 323 13.01 -44.65 -22.84
CA ARG A 323 12.87 -45.79 -21.91
C ARG A 323 13.23 -47.10 -22.59
N GLN A 324 12.56 -47.44 -23.70
CA GLN A 324 12.83 -48.69 -24.44
C GLN A 324 14.28 -48.79 -24.93
N PHE A 325 14.87 -47.67 -25.38
CA PHE A 325 16.25 -47.61 -25.80
C PHE A 325 17.22 -47.93 -24.64
N LEU A 326 16.95 -47.39 -23.45
CA LEU A 326 17.78 -47.58 -22.26
C LEU A 326 17.53 -48.92 -21.55
N SER A 327 16.30 -49.47 -21.59
CA SER A 327 15.97 -50.75 -20.94
C SER A 327 16.47 -51.98 -21.72
N ASN A 328 16.86 -51.85 -22.99
CA ASN A 328 17.42 -52.95 -23.80
C ASN A 328 18.85 -53.37 -23.42
N ASP A 329 19.40 -52.82 -22.32
CA ASP A 329 20.61 -53.29 -21.62
C ASP A 329 20.32 -54.44 -20.61
N GLY A 330 19.24 -55.20 -20.84
CA GLY A 330 18.89 -56.44 -20.14
C GLY A 330 18.79 -57.64 -21.08
#